data_AF-A0A814B4R7-F1
#
_entry.id   AF-A0A814B4R7-F1
#
_cell.length_a   1.000
_cell.length_b   1.000
_cell.length_c   1.000
_cell.angle_alpha   90.00
_cell.angle_beta   90.00
_cell.angle_gamma   90.00
#
_symmetry.space_group_name_H-M   'P 1'
#
loop_
_entity.id
_entity.type
_entity.pdbx_description
1 polymer ?
#
loop_
_entity_poly.entity_id
_entity_poly.type
_entity_poly.pdbx_seq_one_letter_code
_entity_poly.pdbx_strand_id
1 'polypeptide(L)'
;MDKPSQIFNCDESGFADKTDTSKVIAASPTKFPYKNQGPDGTGYNTSKNGWMEENIFFQWFKNMFIPLTATTPKPILLLLDGHTSHQSVRTVELAIEHNIIL
;
A
#
# COMPACT_ATOMS: atom_id res chain seq x y z
N MET A 1 0.42 12.72 23.60
CA MET A 1 -0.01 12.36 22.23
C MET A 1 -1.34 11.64 22.39
N ASP A 2 -2.47 12.35 22.35
CA ASP A 2 -3.80 11.86 22.76
C ASP A 2 -4.74 11.52 21.60
N LYS A 3 -4.20 11.23 20.40
CA LYS A 3 -4.99 11.06 19.17
C LYS A 3 -4.53 9.85 18.36
N PRO A 4 -4.81 8.62 18.82
CA PRO A 4 -4.38 7.38 18.17
C PRO A 4 -4.99 7.18 16.78
N SER A 5 -6.13 7.81 16.48
CA SER A 5 -6.81 7.73 15.18
C SER A 5 -6.05 8.39 14.02
N GLN A 6 -4.94 9.08 14.31
CA GLN A 6 -4.10 9.74 13.31
C GLN A 6 -2.83 8.94 12.99
N ILE A 7 -2.63 7.77 13.59
CA ILE A 7 -1.44 6.94 13.43
C ILE A 7 -1.79 5.72 12.56
N PHE A 8 -1.09 5.59 11.43
CA PHE A 8 -1.26 4.50 10.48
C PHE A 8 0.06 3.76 10.34
N ASN A 9 0.00 2.43 10.25
CA ASN A 9 1.14 1.59 9.95
C ASN A 9 1.08 1.12 8.49
N CYS A 10 2.21 1.15 7.80
CA CYS A 10 2.35 0.59 6.46
C CYS A 10 3.53 -0.39 6.46
N ASP A 11 3.24 -1.63 6.08
CA ASP A 11 4.18 -2.76 6.08
C ASP A 11 4.04 -3.56 4.78
N GLU A 12 5.13 -4.13 4.30
CA GLU A 12 5.18 -4.95 3.08
C GLU A 12 5.11 -6.44 3.45
N SER A 13 4.06 -7.12 2.98
CA SER A 13 3.93 -8.57 3.14
C SER A 13 4.03 -9.27 1.78
N GLY A 14 5.04 -10.12 1.63
CA GLY A 14 5.19 -10.98 0.46
C GLY A 14 4.18 -12.13 0.51
N PHE A 15 3.46 -12.34 -0.59
CA PHE A 15 2.63 -13.53 -0.79
C PHE A 15 3.26 -14.41 -1.86
N ALA A 16 3.53 -15.68 -1.53
CA ALA A 16 4.09 -16.64 -2.47
C ALA A 16 3.01 -17.64 -2.90
N ASP A 17 2.79 -17.77 -4.21
CA ASP A 17 2.00 -18.88 -4.76
C ASP A 17 2.79 -20.18 -4.60
N LYS A 18 2.57 -20.88 -3.48
CA LYS A 18 2.94 -22.29 -3.39
C LYS A 18 1.92 -23.11 -4.17
N THR A 19 2.31 -23.58 -5.35
CA THR A 19 1.52 -24.53 -6.14
C THR A 19 1.45 -25.94 -5.51
N ASP A 20 2.15 -26.18 -4.39
CA ASP A 20 2.30 -27.49 -3.73
C ASP A 20 1.55 -27.59 -2.39
N THR A 21 0.43 -26.88 -2.25
CA THR A 21 -0.46 -27.03 -1.09
C THR A 21 -1.88 -27.29 -1.54
N SER A 22 -2.46 -28.38 -1.06
CA SER A 22 -3.86 -28.81 -1.25
C SER A 22 -4.92 -27.88 -0.63
N LYS A 23 -4.53 -26.67 -0.24
CA LYS A 23 -5.42 -25.61 0.22
C LYS A 23 -5.46 -24.53 -0.84
N VAL A 24 -6.43 -24.67 -1.74
CA VAL A 24 -6.73 -23.67 -2.77
C VAL A 24 -7.36 -22.46 -2.08
N ILE A 25 -6.65 -21.33 -2.04
CA ILE A 25 -7.18 -20.08 -1.45
C ILE A 25 -7.99 -19.29 -2.49
N ALA A 26 -7.84 -19.58 -3.80
CA ALA A 26 -8.76 -19.17 -4.84
C ALA A 26 -8.73 -20.14 -6.02
N ALA A 27 -9.83 -20.86 -6.27
CA ALA A 27 -10.03 -21.64 -7.49
C ALA A 27 -10.66 -20.71 -8.53
N SER A 28 -9.90 -20.22 -9.51
CA SER A 28 -10.50 -19.55 -10.67
C SER A 28 -9.60 -19.69 -11.91
N PRO A 29 -10.17 -19.89 -13.11
CA PRO A 29 -9.43 -20.12 -14.36
C PRO A 29 -8.69 -18.88 -14.89
N THR A 30 -8.60 -17.80 -14.12
CA THR A 30 -8.02 -16.54 -14.57
C THR A 30 -6.52 -16.51 -14.35
N LYS A 31 -5.78 -16.25 -15.42
CA LYS A 31 -4.31 -16.21 -15.52
C LYS A 31 -3.63 -15.20 -14.56
N PHE A 32 -4.39 -14.38 -13.82
CA PHE A 32 -3.91 -13.36 -12.87
C PHE A 32 -4.89 -13.20 -11.69
N PRO A 33 -4.88 -14.11 -10.69
CA PRO A 33 -5.80 -14.05 -9.55
C PRO A 33 -5.69 -12.74 -8.75
N TYR A 34 -4.52 -12.11 -8.77
CA TYR A 34 -4.22 -10.86 -8.07
C TYR A 34 -4.77 -9.59 -8.70
N LYS A 35 -5.57 -9.67 -9.78
CA LYS A 35 -6.06 -8.47 -10.47
C LYS A 35 -7.49 -8.09 -10.17
N ASN A 36 -8.34 -9.01 -9.68
CA ASN A 36 -9.80 -8.79 -9.63
C ASN A 36 -10.54 -9.59 -8.52
N GLN A 37 -9.88 -9.98 -7.43
CA GLN A 37 -10.50 -10.84 -6.39
C GLN A 37 -10.29 -10.36 -4.94
N GLY A 38 -9.63 -9.22 -4.75
CA GLY A 38 -9.54 -8.56 -3.44
C GLY A 38 -10.87 -7.89 -3.03
N PRO A 39 -11.06 -7.60 -1.74
CA PRO A 39 -12.22 -6.86 -1.23
C PRO A 39 -12.40 -5.50 -1.91
N ASP A 40 -13.62 -4.95 -1.82
CA ASP A 40 -13.91 -3.61 -2.35
C ASP A 40 -12.95 -2.56 -1.77
N GLY A 41 -12.42 -1.70 -2.65
CA GLY A 41 -11.38 -0.73 -2.29
C GLY A 41 -9.95 -1.27 -2.37
N THR A 42 -9.72 -2.47 -2.92
CA THR A 42 -8.36 -2.97 -3.18
C THR A 42 -7.74 -2.25 -4.39
N GLY A 43 -6.55 -1.66 -4.19
CA GLY A 43 -5.71 -1.16 -5.29
C GLY A 43 -4.75 -2.24 -5.80
N TYR A 44 -4.62 -2.37 -7.11
CA TYR A 44 -3.74 -3.37 -7.74
C TYR A 44 -2.60 -2.69 -8.49
N ASN A 45 -1.37 -3.12 -8.23
CA ASN A 45 -0.19 -2.69 -8.96
C ASN A 45 0.83 -3.83 -9.05
N THR A 46 1.65 -3.87 -10.11
CA THR A 46 2.59 -4.97 -10.35
C THR A 46 3.92 -4.44 -10.87
N SER A 47 5.03 -4.85 -10.26
CA SER A 47 6.38 -4.65 -10.78
C SER A 47 6.84 -5.87 -11.59
N LYS A 48 7.89 -5.70 -12.40
CA LYS A 48 8.48 -6.83 -13.15
C LYS A 48 9.19 -7.84 -12.24
N ASN A 49 9.68 -7.40 -11.08
CA ASN A 49 10.39 -8.23 -10.11
C ASN A 49 9.45 -8.79 -9.01
N GLY A 50 8.19 -8.36 -8.96
CA GLY A 50 7.21 -8.78 -7.94
C GLY A 50 7.37 -8.12 -6.58
N TRP A 51 8.30 -7.15 -6.44
CA TRP A 51 8.56 -6.42 -5.20
C TRP A 51 7.99 -5.00 -5.24
N MET A 52 7.80 -4.37 -4.07
CA MET A 52 7.41 -2.97 -4.03
C MET A 52 8.54 -2.07 -4.57
N GLU A 53 8.22 -1.31 -5.62
CA GLU A 53 9.10 -0.30 -6.21
C GLU A 53 8.63 1.11 -5.83
N GLU A 54 9.52 2.10 -5.92
CA GLU A 54 9.23 3.52 -5.62
C GLU A 54 7.97 4.04 -6.32
N ASN A 55 7.81 3.75 -7.61
CA ASN A 55 6.63 4.18 -8.37
C ASN A 55 5.34 3.50 -7.91
N ILE A 56 5.42 2.26 -7.43
CA ILE A 56 4.27 1.52 -6.92
C ILE A 56 3.81 2.13 -5.60
N PHE A 57 4.76 2.40 -4.70
CA PHE A 57 4.47 3.08 -3.44
C PHE A 57 3.88 4.48 -3.66
N PHE A 58 4.48 5.27 -4.56
CA PHE A 58 3.95 6.61 -4.90
C PHE A 58 2.51 6.54 -5.44
N GLN A 59 2.22 5.60 -6.34
CA GLN A 59 0.86 5.39 -6.88
C GLN A 59 -0.13 5.00 -5.78
N TRP A 60 0.26 4.10 -4.87
CA TRP A 60 -0.56 3.72 -3.71
C TRP A 60 -0.80 4.93 -2.79
N PHE A 61 0.25 5.66 -2.44
CA PHE A 61 0.16 6.82 -1.55
C PHE A 61 -0.80 7.88 -2.10
N LYS A 62 -0.65 8.21 -3.40
CA LYS A 62 -1.47 9.19 -4.10
C LYS A 62 -2.92 8.74 -4.29
N ASN A 63 -3.14 7.54 -4.80
CA ASN A 63 -4.46 7.12 -5.28
C ASN A 63 -5.29 6.42 -4.21
N MET A 64 -4.66 5.91 -3.14
CA MET A 64 -5.33 5.17 -2.08
C MET A 64 -5.24 5.90 -0.75
N PHE A 65 -4.02 6.10 -0.23
CA PHE A 65 -3.83 6.57 1.14
C PHE A 65 -4.37 7.99 1.36
N ILE A 66 -4.07 8.93 0.46
CA ILE A 66 -4.55 10.31 0.57
C ILE A 66 -6.10 10.38 0.52
N PRO A 67 -6.79 9.76 -0.46
CA PRO A 67 -8.25 9.73 -0.47
C PRO A 67 -8.87 9.06 0.76
N LEU A 68 -8.31 7.93 1.21
CA LEU A 68 -8.81 7.19 2.38
C LEU A 68 -8.69 7.99 3.68
N THR A 69 -7.68 8.86 3.79
CA THR A 69 -7.41 9.68 4.97
C THR A 69 -7.86 11.13 4.83
N ALA A 70 -8.64 11.45 3.79
CA ALA A 70 -9.08 12.82 3.50
C ALA A 70 -9.93 13.43 4.62
N THR A 71 -10.72 12.61 5.32
CA THR A 71 -11.59 13.03 6.43
C THR A 71 -10.88 12.95 7.80
N THR A 72 -9.67 12.41 7.85
CA THR A 72 -8.92 12.24 9.11
C THR A 72 -8.30 13.57 9.53
N PRO A 73 -8.42 13.97 10.81
CA PRO A 73 -7.77 15.17 11.32
C PRO A 73 -6.27 15.17 11.03
N LYS A 74 -5.72 16.33 10.65
CA LYS A 74 -4.29 16.51 10.36
C LYS A 74 -3.55 17.08 11.58
N PRO A 75 -2.23 16.85 11.73
CA PRO A 75 -1.39 16.01 10.87
C PRO A 75 -1.63 14.51 11.10
N ILE A 76 -1.36 13.72 10.07
CA ILE A 76 -1.40 12.24 10.13
C ILE A 76 0.03 11.73 10.23
N LEU A 77 0.25 10.68 11.01
CA LEU A 77 1.52 9.95 11.07
C LEU A 77 1.38 8.61 10.35
N LEU A 78 2.15 8.43 9.28
CA LEU A 78 2.29 7.16 8.57
C LEU A 78 3.64 6.54 8.94
N LEU A 79 3.63 5.44 9.66
CA LEU A 79 4.83 4.69 10.02
C LEU A 79 5.21 3.75 8.87
N LEU A 80 6.46 3.85 8.44
CA LEU A 80 7.06 3.04 7.40
C LEU A 80 8.22 2.21 7.98
N ASP A 81 8.47 1.05 7.41
CA ASP A 81 9.59 0.14 7.78
C ASP A 81 10.99 0.66 7.37
N GLY A 82 11.06 1.80 6.66
CA GLY A 82 12.29 2.45 6.24
C GLY A 82 12.95 1.83 5.00
N HIS A 83 12.28 0.93 4.27
CA HIS A 83 12.81 0.40 3.01
C HIS A 83 13.02 1.52 1.98
N THR A 84 14.14 1.48 1.23
CA THR A 84 14.51 2.48 0.21
C THR A 84 13.45 2.69 -0.87
N SER A 85 12.55 1.72 -1.10
CA SER A 85 11.39 1.84 -1.99
C SER A 85 10.38 2.89 -1.54
N HIS A 86 10.35 3.23 -0.25
CA HIS A 86 9.41 4.21 0.32
C HIS A 86 9.92 5.67 0.25
N GLN A 87 11.18 5.86 -0.12
CA GLN A 87 11.84 7.16 -0.09
C GLN A 87 11.92 7.77 -1.50
N SER A 88 10.86 8.48 -1.90
CA SER A 88 10.85 9.33 -3.11
C SER A 88 10.65 10.78 -2.73
N VAL A 89 11.40 11.68 -3.39
CA VAL A 89 11.18 13.13 -3.28
C VAL A 89 9.72 13.48 -3.57
N ARG A 90 9.13 12.85 -4.61
CA ARG A 90 7.73 13.09 -5.00
C ARG A 90 6.74 12.67 -3.93
N THR A 91 7.02 11.58 -3.22
CA THR A 91 6.18 11.11 -2.11
C THR A 91 6.27 12.07 -0.92
N VAL A 92 7.48 12.54 -0.60
CA VAL A 92 7.70 13.51 0.48
C VAL A 92 7.00 14.84 0.19
N GLU A 93 7.15 15.37 -1.03
CA GLU A 93 6.47 16.60 -1.46
C GLU A 93 4.95 16.49 -1.30
N LEU A 94 4.38 15.36 -1.75
CA LEU A 94 2.93 15.11 -1.65
C LEU A 94 2.49 14.92 -0.19
N ALA A 95 3.32 14.30 0.65
CA ALA A 95 3.03 14.14 2.07
C ALA A 95 2.98 15.50 2.79
N ILE A 96 3.92 16.39 2.48
CA ILE A 96 3.94 17.77 3.01
C ILE A 96 2.67 18.52 2.60
N GLU A 97 2.29 18.47 1.33
CA GLU A 97 1.07 19.12 0.80
C GLU A 97 -0.19 18.68 1.57
N HIS A 98 -0.28 17.41 1.93
CA HIS A 98 -1.43 16.82 2.61
C HIS A 98 -1.34 16.76 4.14
N ASN A 99 -0.33 17.40 4.75
CA ASN A 99 -0.06 17.35 6.20
C ASN A 99 0.06 15.91 6.73
N ILE A 100 0.81 15.08 6.02
CA ILE A 100 1.15 13.71 6.38
C ILE A 100 2.63 13.67 6.76
N ILE A 101 2.93 13.11 7.91
CA ILE A 101 4.27 12.83 8.43
C ILE A 101 4.59 11.38 8.07
N LEU A 102 5.71 11.15 7.39
CA LEU A 102 6.22 9.83 6.99
C LEU A 102 7.28 9.31 7.96
#